data_AF-A0A3A4V6P5-F1
#
_entry.id   AF-A0A3A4V6P5-F1
#
_cell.length_a   1.000
_cell.length_b   1.000
_cell.length_c   1.000
_cell.angle_alpha   90.00
_cell.angle_beta   90.00
_cell.angle_gamma   90.00
#
_symmetry.space_group_name_H-M   'P 1'
#
loop_
_entity.id
_entity.type
_entity.pdbx_description
1 polymer ?
#
loop_
_entity_poly.entity_id
_entity_poly.type
_entity_poly.pdbx_seq_one_letter_code
_entity_poly.pdbx_strand_id
1 'polypeptide(L)'
;MSKFMSIMNDNDCYVYCLLDSSKPGIYKYSGLDFQFDYEPFYIGKGKGKRLFVHELDVLTGKEKNVLKRNRIQNIISSGKFVISCFLTENLSCKRALKLEVRFIKQIGRIITGDGPLTNLTEGGEGFDSETCSRICKRSLENGTHPFLSDKIRKMTSDRMLEKVSKNKHPFQDPAIRKLTTESTKDILTERNKRQLEDGTHIFLNKEFRDKDLERFRNGTHALQRPQTKEACRVSREDALAKGIHAFQNPVNITNTIKRTIQRNKEELENGKHPFQRADFYSKRKEKNDLKLKQKYEHMMPYVNTIKQWLKEGWTLNAICDKITKMKISPLKWYHQKLKRFLDSITMLNA
;
A
#
# COMPACT_ATOMS: atom_id res chain seq x y z
N MET A 1 -14.56 29.15 -8.74
CA MET A 1 -14.34 28.14 -9.80
C MET A 1 -12.88 28.01 -10.28
N SER A 2 -11.94 28.89 -9.91
CA SER A 2 -10.53 28.84 -10.37
C SER A 2 -9.61 27.84 -9.63
N LYS A 3 -10.09 27.15 -8.58
CA LYS A 3 -9.24 26.28 -7.73
C LYS A 3 -9.29 24.77 -8.04
N PHE A 4 -10.01 24.36 -9.09
CA PHE A 4 -10.12 22.95 -9.52
C PHE A 4 -9.28 22.61 -10.77
N MET A 5 -8.63 23.61 -11.38
CA MET A 5 -7.60 23.45 -12.41
C MET A 5 -6.19 23.50 -11.79
N SER A 6 -5.98 22.78 -10.68
CA SER A 6 -4.65 22.23 -10.43
C SER A 6 -4.46 21.17 -11.51
N ILE A 7 -4.02 21.63 -12.68
CA ILE A 7 -3.57 20.80 -13.80
C ILE A 7 -2.73 19.71 -13.16
N MET A 8 -3.25 18.47 -13.18
CA MET A 8 -2.44 17.31 -12.87
C MET A 8 -1.25 17.44 -13.81
N ASN A 9 -0.07 17.72 -13.27
CA ASN A 9 1.12 17.76 -14.08
C ASN A 9 1.14 16.40 -14.79
N ASP A 10 0.98 16.39 -16.10
CA ASP A 10 1.02 15.12 -16.83
C ASP A 10 2.43 14.52 -16.76
N ASN A 11 3.41 15.30 -16.29
CA ASN A 11 4.82 15.01 -16.20
C ASN A 11 5.23 14.18 -14.96
N ASP A 12 4.32 13.49 -14.28
CA ASP A 12 4.68 12.70 -13.09
C ASP A 12 5.19 11.28 -13.41
N CYS A 13 5.31 10.94 -14.69
CA CYS A 13 5.71 9.60 -15.12
C CYS A 13 7.24 9.56 -15.34
N TYR A 14 7.82 8.38 -15.18
CA TYR A 14 9.26 8.15 -15.34
C TYR A 14 9.51 6.78 -15.98
N VAL A 15 10.69 6.63 -16.58
CA VAL A 15 11.21 5.33 -17.03
C VAL A 15 12.37 4.95 -16.13
N TYR A 16 12.40 3.70 -15.71
CA TYR A 16 13.38 3.19 -14.78
C TYR A 16 13.94 1.84 -15.24
N CYS A 17 15.08 1.48 -14.68
CA CYS A 17 15.75 0.21 -14.85
C CYS A 17 15.98 -0.47 -13.50
N LEU A 18 15.90 -1.79 -13.47
CA LEU A 18 16.42 -2.61 -12.38
C LEU A 18 17.71 -3.28 -12.84
N LEU A 19 18.76 -3.19 -12.03
CA LEU A 19 20.09 -3.74 -12.30
C LEU A 19 20.45 -4.82 -11.29
N ASP A 20 21.20 -5.81 -11.76
CA ASP A 20 21.65 -6.98 -11.01
C ASP A 20 22.99 -6.71 -10.32
N SER A 21 23.00 -6.48 -9.00
CA SER A 21 24.25 -6.17 -8.28
C SER A 21 25.21 -7.37 -8.15
N SER A 22 24.78 -8.58 -8.54
CA SER A 22 25.67 -9.73 -8.65
C SER A 22 26.52 -9.71 -9.92
N LYS A 23 26.19 -8.83 -10.89
CA LYS A 23 26.85 -8.73 -12.20
C LYS A 23 27.40 -7.33 -12.47
N PRO A 24 28.42 -6.87 -11.72
CA PRO A 24 29.09 -5.61 -12.02
C PRO A 24 29.80 -5.67 -13.38
N GLY A 25 29.88 -4.54 -14.06
CA GLY A 25 30.55 -4.42 -15.36
C GLY A 25 30.06 -3.21 -16.14
N ILE A 26 30.78 -2.81 -17.18
CA ILE A 26 30.35 -1.71 -18.06
C ILE A 26 29.49 -2.28 -19.19
N TYR A 27 28.17 -2.12 -19.08
CA TYR A 27 27.21 -2.57 -20.09
C TYR A 27 26.83 -1.41 -21.01
N LYS A 28 27.19 -1.54 -22.29
CA LYS A 28 26.86 -0.61 -23.36
C LYS A 28 25.94 -1.29 -24.36
N TYR A 29 24.89 -0.60 -24.79
CA TYR A 29 23.93 -1.10 -25.76
C TYR A 29 23.83 -0.14 -26.94
N SER A 30 23.72 -0.68 -28.15
CA SER A 30 23.66 0.13 -29.37
C SER A 30 22.45 1.05 -29.38
N GLY A 31 22.68 2.34 -29.65
CA GLY A 31 21.63 3.37 -29.70
C GLY A 31 21.21 3.96 -28.35
N LEU A 32 21.87 3.59 -27.25
CA LEU A 32 21.80 4.29 -25.98
C LEU A 32 23.03 5.19 -25.79
N ASP A 33 22.80 6.42 -25.34
CA ASP A 33 23.85 7.42 -25.09
C ASP A 33 24.43 7.32 -23.67
N PHE A 34 24.13 6.23 -22.97
CA PHE A 34 24.54 5.97 -21.59
C PHE A 34 24.90 4.50 -21.40
N GLN A 35 25.63 4.23 -20.32
CA GLN A 35 26.06 2.89 -19.92
C GLN A 35 25.55 2.54 -18.53
N PHE A 36 25.57 1.25 -18.19
CA PHE A 36 25.26 0.75 -16.86
C PHE A 36 26.49 0.14 -16.20
N ASP A 37 26.64 0.32 -14.88
CA ASP A 37 27.71 -0.31 -14.10
C ASP A 37 27.38 -1.74 -13.63
N TYR A 38 26.15 -2.19 -13.92
CA TYR A 38 25.61 -3.50 -13.57
C TYR A 38 24.65 -3.98 -14.66
N GLU A 39 24.48 -5.30 -14.83
CA GLU A 39 23.63 -5.85 -15.90
C GLU A 39 22.17 -5.38 -15.71
N PRO A 40 21.57 -4.65 -16.67
CA PRO A 40 20.16 -4.33 -16.63
C PRO A 40 19.34 -5.59 -16.91
N PHE A 41 18.35 -5.88 -16.07
CA PHE A 41 17.48 -7.06 -16.25
C PHE A 41 16.00 -6.72 -16.34
N TYR A 42 15.59 -5.47 -16.14
CA TYR A 42 14.20 -5.05 -16.33
C TYR A 42 14.10 -3.55 -16.60
N ILE A 43 13.29 -3.18 -17.59
CA ILE A 43 12.90 -1.80 -17.86
C ILE A 43 11.42 -1.63 -17.57
N GLY A 44 11.04 -0.52 -16.94
CA GLY A 44 9.64 -0.23 -16.72
C GLY A 44 9.31 1.24 -16.75
N LYS A 45 8.05 1.54 -17.10
CA LYS A 45 7.43 2.83 -16.83
C LYS A 45 6.78 2.86 -15.45
N GLY A 46 6.96 3.95 -14.72
CA GLY A 46 6.38 4.14 -13.38
C GLY A 46 5.79 5.52 -13.15
N LYS A 47 5.02 5.60 -12.07
CA LYS A 47 4.51 6.83 -11.45
C LYS A 47 4.51 6.61 -9.93
N GLY A 48 4.79 7.65 -9.16
CA GLY A 48 4.88 7.57 -7.69
C GLY A 48 5.91 6.53 -7.23
N LYS A 49 5.49 5.57 -6.41
CA LYS A 49 6.39 4.60 -5.76
C LYS A 49 6.64 3.30 -6.55
N ARG A 50 6.22 3.21 -7.82
CA ARG A 50 6.29 1.94 -8.58
C ARG A 50 7.71 1.36 -8.66
N LEU A 51 8.74 2.21 -8.77
CA LEU A 51 10.14 1.75 -8.77
C LEU A 51 10.51 0.94 -7.52
N PHE A 52 9.98 1.32 -6.35
CA PHE A 52 10.41 0.78 -5.06
C PHE A 52 9.60 -0.43 -4.58
N VAL A 53 8.58 -0.87 -5.33
CA VAL A 53 7.70 -1.97 -4.88
C VAL A 53 8.06 -3.33 -5.47
N HIS A 54 8.96 -3.42 -6.45
CA HIS A 54 9.26 -4.70 -7.13
C HIS A 54 9.78 -5.77 -6.19
N GLU A 55 10.76 -5.45 -5.34
CA GLU A 55 11.27 -6.38 -4.34
C GLU A 55 10.17 -6.80 -3.36
N LEU A 56 9.36 -5.85 -2.90
CA LEU A 56 8.25 -6.14 -1.99
C LEU A 56 7.19 -7.04 -2.66
N ASP A 57 6.89 -6.82 -3.92
CA ASP A 57 5.93 -7.62 -4.69
C ASP A 57 6.45 -9.04 -4.88
N VAL A 58 7.76 -9.24 -5.06
CA VAL A 58 8.40 -10.56 -5.07
C VAL A 58 8.31 -11.24 -3.70
N LEU A 59 8.71 -10.55 -2.64
CA LEU A 59 8.69 -11.09 -1.26
C LEU A 59 7.28 -11.42 -0.77
N THR A 60 6.26 -10.70 -1.26
CA THR A 60 4.86 -10.93 -0.89
C THR A 60 4.10 -11.82 -1.88
N GLY A 61 4.77 -12.39 -2.88
CA GLY A 61 4.16 -13.29 -3.87
C GLY A 61 3.17 -12.61 -4.82
N LYS A 62 3.21 -11.27 -4.95
CA LYS A 62 2.35 -10.48 -5.84
C LYS A 62 2.91 -10.33 -7.24
N GLU A 63 4.23 -10.51 -7.40
CA GLU A 63 4.86 -10.42 -8.71
C GLU A 63 4.43 -11.58 -9.62
N LYS A 64 3.84 -11.23 -10.77
CA LYS A 64 3.31 -12.19 -11.74
C LYS A 64 4.31 -12.55 -12.82
N ASN A 65 5.25 -11.66 -13.13
CA ASN A 65 6.30 -11.95 -14.09
C ASN A 65 7.30 -12.94 -13.46
N VAL A 66 7.20 -14.21 -13.86
CA VAL A 66 8.02 -15.30 -13.32
C VAL A 66 9.51 -15.06 -13.56
N LEU A 67 9.91 -14.58 -14.75
CA LEU A 67 11.32 -14.30 -15.07
C LEU A 67 11.88 -13.20 -14.16
N LYS A 68 11.15 -12.10 -13.99
CA LYS A 68 11.54 -11.00 -13.11
C LYS A 68 11.60 -11.45 -11.65
N ARG A 69 10.58 -12.20 -11.19
CA ARG A 69 10.51 -12.74 -9.83
C ARG A 69 11.71 -13.63 -9.52
N ASN A 70 12.00 -14.58 -10.40
CA ASN A 70 13.11 -15.51 -10.24
C ASN A 70 14.45 -14.76 -10.24
N ARG A 71 14.62 -13.78 -11.14
CA ARG A 71 15.83 -12.95 -11.16
C ARG A 71 16.04 -12.20 -9.85
N ILE A 72 15.01 -11.52 -9.33
CA ILE A 72 15.09 -10.81 -8.05
C ILE A 72 15.38 -11.77 -6.89
N GLN A 73 14.73 -12.93 -6.84
CA GLN A 73 14.97 -13.95 -5.82
C GLN A 73 16.40 -14.46 -5.84
N ASN A 74 16.94 -14.75 -7.04
CA ASN A 74 18.32 -15.22 -7.18
C ASN A 74 19.31 -14.17 -6.66
N ILE A 75 19.14 -12.91 -7.04
CA ILE A 75 19.97 -11.79 -6.55
C ILE A 75 19.94 -11.75 -5.01
N ILE A 76 18.75 -11.72 -4.41
CA ILE A 76 18.60 -11.64 -2.95
C ILE A 76 19.18 -12.88 -2.25
N SER A 77 18.93 -14.08 -2.78
CA SER A 77 19.43 -15.34 -2.20
C SER A 77 20.95 -15.45 -2.20
N SER A 78 21.62 -14.74 -3.12
CA SER A 78 23.09 -14.66 -3.20
C SER A 78 23.70 -13.63 -2.24
N GLY A 79 22.90 -13.02 -1.35
CA GLY A 79 23.35 -11.95 -0.46
C GLY A 79 23.59 -10.62 -1.17
N LYS A 80 23.10 -10.47 -2.41
CA LYS A 80 23.17 -9.25 -3.22
C LYS A 80 21.83 -8.51 -3.18
N PHE A 81 21.74 -7.38 -3.86
CA PHE A 81 20.57 -6.49 -3.83
C PHE A 81 20.21 -5.98 -5.22
N VAL A 82 18.94 -5.61 -5.42
CA VAL A 82 18.49 -5.05 -6.69
C VAL A 82 18.77 -3.55 -6.70
N ILE A 83 19.45 -3.06 -7.74
CA ILE A 83 19.69 -1.62 -7.89
C ILE A 83 18.55 -1.03 -8.72
N SER A 84 17.88 -0.03 -8.18
CA SER A 84 16.80 0.70 -8.85
C SER A 84 17.31 2.04 -9.36
N CYS A 85 17.24 2.28 -10.67
CA CYS A 85 17.77 3.49 -11.32
C CYS A 85 16.69 4.19 -12.17
N PHE A 86 16.61 5.52 -12.07
CA PHE A 86 15.82 6.31 -13.01
C PHE A 86 16.61 6.53 -14.30
N LEU A 87 16.01 6.24 -15.45
CA LEU A 87 16.58 6.53 -16.76
C LEU A 87 16.15 7.90 -17.26
N THR A 88 14.88 8.25 -17.03
CA THR A 88 14.34 9.56 -17.40
C THR A 88 13.14 9.87 -16.52
N GLU A 89 13.09 11.10 -16.01
CA GLU A 89 12.06 11.60 -15.11
C GLU A 89 11.29 12.78 -15.72
N ASN A 90 10.25 13.25 -15.03
CA ASN A 90 9.43 14.39 -15.43
C ASN A 90 8.79 14.24 -16.82
N LEU A 91 8.32 13.03 -17.15
CA LEU A 91 7.77 12.70 -18.46
C LEU A 91 6.25 12.63 -18.43
N SER A 92 5.64 13.05 -19.54
CA SER A 92 4.27 12.66 -19.83
C SER A 92 4.16 11.14 -19.91
N CYS A 93 3.04 10.59 -19.47
CA CYS A 93 2.86 9.14 -19.48
C CYS A 93 2.95 8.54 -20.91
N LYS A 94 2.53 9.28 -21.94
CA LYS A 94 2.71 8.89 -23.35
C LYS A 94 4.18 8.86 -23.75
N ARG A 95 4.98 9.84 -23.32
CA ARG A 95 6.42 9.91 -23.60
C ARG A 95 7.19 8.84 -22.87
N ALA A 96 6.88 8.58 -21.59
CA ALA A 96 7.46 7.49 -20.82
C ALA A 96 7.19 6.12 -21.45
N LEU A 97 5.99 5.91 -22.02
CA LEU A 97 5.64 4.66 -22.71
C LEU A 97 6.49 4.45 -23.97
N LYS A 98 6.65 5.51 -24.78
CA LYS A 98 7.51 5.45 -25.98
C LYS A 98 8.98 5.18 -25.63
N LEU A 99 9.48 5.78 -24.56
CA LEU A 99 10.86 5.57 -24.09
C LEU A 99 11.05 4.16 -23.51
N GLU A 100 10.09 3.63 -22.76
CA GLU A 100 10.09 2.24 -22.29
C GLU A 100 10.22 1.26 -23.47
N VAL A 101 9.38 1.39 -24.50
CA VAL A 101 9.45 0.55 -25.71
C VAL A 101 10.81 0.69 -26.41
N ARG A 102 11.30 1.93 -26.56
CA ARG A 102 12.62 2.19 -27.17
C ARG A 102 13.75 1.50 -26.40
N PHE A 103 13.80 1.65 -25.09
CA PHE A 103 14.86 1.06 -24.27
C PHE A 103 14.79 -0.47 -24.24
N ILE A 104 13.59 -1.06 -24.15
CA ILE A 104 13.43 -2.52 -24.23
C ILE A 104 13.96 -3.05 -25.57
N LYS A 105 13.63 -2.38 -26.68
CA LYS A 105 14.10 -2.75 -28.01
C LYS A 105 15.62 -2.62 -28.17
N GLN A 106 16.25 -1.60 -27.58
CA GLN A 106 17.68 -1.36 -27.72
C GLN A 106 18.54 -2.30 -26.84
N ILE A 107 18.01 -2.73 -25.70
CA ILE A 107 18.73 -3.62 -24.77
C ILE A 107 18.49 -5.10 -25.10
N GLY A 108 17.30 -5.46 -25.59
CA GLY A 108 16.91 -6.84 -25.90
C GLY A 108 16.38 -7.62 -24.69
N ARG A 109 15.62 -8.69 -24.94
CA ARG A 109 14.93 -9.51 -23.94
C ARG A 109 15.38 -10.97 -23.97
N ILE A 110 15.31 -11.61 -22.81
CA ILE A 110 15.68 -13.02 -22.65
C ILE A 110 14.76 -13.92 -23.48
N ILE A 111 13.46 -13.61 -23.53
CA ILE A 111 12.47 -14.44 -24.22
C ILE A 111 12.67 -14.47 -25.74
N THR A 112 13.26 -13.41 -26.31
CA THR A 112 13.62 -13.31 -27.74
C THR A 112 15.07 -13.71 -28.01
N GLY A 113 15.88 -13.95 -26.96
CA GLY A 113 17.29 -14.32 -27.07
C GLY A 113 18.21 -13.18 -27.49
N ASP A 114 17.72 -11.94 -27.56
CA ASP A 114 18.45 -10.76 -28.04
C ASP A 114 18.96 -9.85 -26.91
N GLY A 115 18.68 -10.16 -25.64
CA GLY A 115 19.26 -9.42 -24.52
C GLY A 115 18.88 -9.91 -23.12
N PRO A 116 19.30 -9.19 -22.07
CA PRO A 116 19.18 -9.62 -20.68
C PRO A 116 17.84 -9.28 -20.00
N LEU A 117 16.95 -8.53 -20.66
CA LEU A 117 15.72 -8.08 -20.01
C LEU A 117 14.72 -9.22 -19.78
N THR A 118 14.15 -9.23 -18.57
CA THR A 118 13.06 -10.11 -18.13
C THR A 118 11.67 -9.60 -18.53
N ASN A 119 11.59 -8.51 -19.31
CA ASN A 119 10.35 -7.99 -19.84
C ASN A 119 9.65 -9.06 -20.71
N LEU A 120 8.38 -9.37 -20.42
CA LEU A 120 7.62 -10.38 -21.16
C LEU A 120 7.15 -9.89 -22.53
N THR A 121 7.03 -8.57 -22.69
CA THR A 121 6.43 -7.92 -23.85
C THR A 121 7.37 -6.82 -24.35
N GLU A 122 7.09 -6.22 -25.50
CA GLU A 122 7.91 -5.16 -26.09
C GLU A 122 7.79 -3.81 -25.36
N GLY A 123 7.00 -3.77 -24.29
CA GLY A 123 6.49 -2.53 -23.70
C GLY A 123 5.22 -2.06 -24.42
N GLY A 124 4.64 -0.94 -24.00
CA GLY A 124 3.45 -0.40 -24.66
C GLY A 124 2.10 -0.96 -24.16
N GLU A 125 2.09 -2.16 -23.60
CA GLU A 125 0.86 -2.85 -23.15
C GLU A 125 0.29 -2.35 -21.81
N GLY A 126 0.98 -1.43 -21.13
CA GLY A 126 0.46 -0.80 -19.93
C GLY A 126 -0.61 0.23 -20.26
N PHE A 127 -1.83 0.08 -19.71
CA PHE A 127 -2.83 1.14 -19.75
C PHE A 127 -2.20 2.45 -19.25
N ASP A 128 -2.23 3.50 -20.08
CA ASP A 128 -1.91 4.81 -19.56
C ASP A 128 -2.94 5.21 -18.49
N SER A 129 -2.50 6.01 -17.53
CA SER A 129 -3.35 6.44 -16.41
C SER A 129 -4.60 7.17 -16.90
N GLU A 130 -4.52 7.80 -18.06
CA GLU A 130 -5.62 8.49 -18.71
C GLU A 130 -6.69 7.51 -19.22
N THR A 131 -6.29 6.40 -19.84
CA THR A 131 -7.17 5.32 -20.31
C THR A 131 -7.81 4.63 -19.11
N CYS A 132 -7.05 4.33 -18.05
CA CYS A 132 -7.62 3.81 -16.80
C CYS A 132 -8.62 4.78 -16.17
N SER A 133 -8.28 6.08 -16.12
CA SER A 133 -9.16 7.12 -15.58
C SER A 133 -10.42 7.29 -16.44
N ARG A 134 -10.29 7.28 -17.77
CA ARG A 134 -11.40 7.31 -18.73
C ARG A 134 -12.29 6.08 -18.59
N ILE A 135 -11.74 4.88 -18.48
CA ILE A 135 -12.50 3.64 -18.26
C ILE A 135 -13.28 3.72 -16.93
N CYS A 136 -12.63 4.20 -15.86
CA CYS A 136 -13.27 4.35 -14.56
C CYS A 136 -14.37 5.42 -14.59
N LYS A 137 -14.11 6.57 -15.21
CA LYS A 137 -15.08 7.67 -15.39
C LYS A 137 -16.28 7.22 -16.23
N ARG A 138 -16.03 6.52 -17.34
CA ARG A 138 -17.07 5.94 -18.19
C ARG A 138 -17.88 4.87 -17.46
N SER A 139 -17.25 4.10 -16.56
CA SER A 139 -17.95 3.13 -15.70
C SER A 139 -18.81 3.80 -14.63
N LEU A 140 -18.39 4.96 -14.12
CA LEU A 140 -19.19 5.80 -13.22
C LEU A 140 -20.38 6.43 -13.96
N GLU A 141 -20.16 7.03 -15.13
CA GLU A 141 -21.19 7.66 -15.98
C GLU A 141 -22.24 6.64 -16.45
N ASN A 142 -21.81 5.44 -16.85
CA ASN A 142 -22.69 4.38 -17.30
C ASN A 142 -23.35 3.60 -16.13
N GLY A 143 -23.09 3.96 -14.87
CA GLY A 143 -23.61 3.25 -13.71
C GLY A 143 -23.12 1.80 -13.58
N THR A 144 -22.12 1.38 -14.35
CA THR A 144 -21.53 0.04 -14.31
C THR A 144 -20.43 -0.09 -13.26
N HIS A 145 -20.14 0.99 -12.52
CA HIS A 145 -19.17 0.97 -11.43
C HIS A 145 -19.58 -0.07 -10.36
N PRO A 146 -18.69 -0.99 -9.95
CA PRO A 146 -19.03 -2.12 -9.08
C PRO A 146 -19.75 -1.75 -7.78
N PHE A 147 -19.46 -0.56 -7.23
CA PHE A 147 -20.05 -0.09 -5.97
C PHE A 147 -21.32 0.77 -6.11
N LEU A 148 -21.69 1.17 -7.33
CA LEU A 148 -22.81 2.09 -7.55
C LEU A 148 -23.95 1.49 -8.37
N SER A 149 -23.73 0.38 -9.10
CA SER A 149 -24.84 -0.23 -9.83
C SER A 149 -25.89 -0.80 -8.87
N ASP A 150 -27.17 -0.44 -9.08
CA ASP A 150 -28.29 -0.97 -8.31
C ASP A 150 -28.34 -2.50 -8.35
N LYS A 151 -27.91 -3.08 -9.48
CA LYS A 151 -27.78 -4.54 -9.65
C LYS A 151 -26.77 -5.15 -8.69
N ILE A 152 -25.54 -4.62 -8.60
CA ILE A 152 -24.52 -5.14 -7.68
C ILE A 152 -24.89 -4.83 -6.22
N ARG A 153 -25.54 -3.70 -5.95
CA ARG A 153 -26.08 -3.39 -4.61
C ARG A 153 -27.12 -4.42 -4.17
N LYS A 154 -28.08 -4.74 -5.05
CA LYS A 154 -29.11 -5.76 -4.81
C LYS A 154 -28.47 -7.14 -4.59
N MET A 155 -27.56 -7.56 -5.48
CA MET A 155 -26.82 -8.83 -5.31
C MET A 155 -26.06 -8.90 -3.98
N THR A 156 -25.46 -7.80 -3.53
CA THR A 156 -24.74 -7.75 -2.25
C THR A 156 -25.70 -7.85 -1.06
N SER A 157 -26.87 -7.19 -1.15
CA SER A 157 -27.94 -7.28 -0.16
C SER A 157 -28.49 -8.71 -0.06
N ASP A 158 -28.81 -9.33 -1.20
CA ASP A 158 -29.35 -10.69 -1.27
C ASP A 158 -28.34 -11.70 -0.68
N ARG A 159 -27.05 -11.55 -1.01
CA ARG A 159 -25.99 -12.38 -0.43
C ARG A 159 -25.84 -12.21 1.09
N MET A 160 -26.16 -11.03 1.64
CA MET A 160 -26.16 -10.83 3.09
C MET A 160 -27.38 -11.45 3.74
N LEU A 161 -28.57 -11.30 3.16
CA LEU A 161 -29.80 -11.95 3.63
C LEU A 161 -29.64 -13.47 3.64
N GLU A 162 -29.06 -14.04 2.59
CA GLU A 162 -28.74 -15.48 2.51
C GLU A 162 -27.77 -15.93 3.62
N LYS A 163 -26.78 -15.10 3.95
CA LYS A 163 -25.87 -15.40 5.07
C LYS A 163 -26.58 -15.35 6.42
N VAL A 164 -27.51 -14.43 6.61
CA VAL A 164 -28.32 -14.33 7.82
C VAL A 164 -29.24 -15.53 7.96
N SER A 165 -29.94 -15.94 6.89
CA SER A 165 -30.82 -17.12 6.93
C SER A 165 -30.06 -18.41 7.22
N LYS A 166 -28.80 -18.50 6.77
CA LYS A 166 -27.91 -19.64 7.04
C LYS A 166 -27.14 -19.55 8.36
N ASN A 167 -27.40 -18.55 9.22
CA ASN A 167 -26.62 -18.28 10.44
C ASN A 167 -25.10 -18.11 10.23
N LYS A 168 -24.69 -17.76 9.00
CA LYS A 168 -23.30 -17.51 8.62
C LYS A 168 -22.98 -16.01 8.58
N HIS A 169 -23.84 -15.18 9.17
CA HIS A 169 -23.55 -13.76 9.28
C HIS A 169 -22.38 -13.54 10.24
N PRO A 170 -21.39 -12.67 9.95
CA PRO A 170 -20.27 -12.41 10.84
C PRO A 170 -20.67 -12.02 12.28
N PHE A 171 -21.85 -11.44 12.49
CA PHE A 171 -22.36 -11.11 13.83
C PHE A 171 -23.08 -12.27 14.54
N GLN A 172 -23.42 -13.33 13.80
CA GLN A 172 -23.96 -14.58 14.36
C GLN A 172 -22.85 -15.61 14.62
N ASP A 173 -21.62 -15.37 14.12
CA ASP A 173 -20.46 -16.23 14.33
C ASP A 173 -20.17 -16.41 15.85
N PRO A 174 -20.20 -17.65 16.37
CA PRO A 174 -19.93 -17.96 17.78
C PRO A 174 -18.58 -17.43 18.29
N ALA A 175 -17.55 -17.39 17.44
CA ALA A 175 -16.25 -16.85 17.79
C ALA A 175 -16.28 -15.33 17.96
N ILE A 176 -17.09 -14.63 17.17
CA ILE A 176 -17.32 -13.18 17.32
C ILE A 176 -18.22 -12.93 18.55
N ARG A 177 -19.23 -13.77 18.81
CA ARG A 177 -20.08 -13.73 20.02
C ARG A 177 -19.32 -13.97 21.34
N LYS A 178 -18.23 -14.76 21.32
CA LYS A 178 -17.37 -15.00 22.50
C LYS A 178 -16.59 -13.77 22.98
N LEU A 179 -16.46 -12.72 22.16
CA LEU A 179 -15.71 -11.51 22.51
C LEU A 179 -16.54 -10.45 23.25
N THR A 180 -17.84 -10.66 23.43
CA THR A 180 -18.78 -9.77 24.14
C THR A 180 -19.18 -10.35 25.50
N THR A 181 -19.38 -9.52 26.53
CA THR A 181 -19.71 -9.91 27.93
C THR A 181 -21.08 -10.57 28.08
N GLU A 182 -21.20 -11.62 28.92
CA GLU A 182 -22.44 -12.42 29.16
C GLU A 182 -23.70 -11.56 29.33
N SER A 183 -23.68 -10.54 30.18
CA SER A 183 -24.85 -9.69 30.45
C SER A 183 -25.30 -8.85 29.25
N THR A 184 -24.38 -8.56 28.33
CA THR A 184 -24.66 -7.84 27.08
C THR A 184 -25.06 -8.80 25.96
N LYS A 185 -24.76 -10.11 26.10
CA LYS A 185 -25.16 -11.14 25.12
C LYS A 185 -26.68 -11.27 25.08
N ASP A 186 -27.35 -11.36 26.22
CA ASP A 186 -28.79 -11.69 26.24
C ASP A 186 -29.67 -10.49 25.87
N ILE A 187 -29.35 -9.31 26.40
CA ILE A 187 -30.13 -8.09 26.15
C ILE A 187 -29.98 -7.62 24.70
N LEU A 188 -28.76 -7.64 24.15
CA LEU A 188 -28.53 -7.17 22.79
C LEU A 188 -29.01 -8.20 21.76
N THR A 189 -28.88 -9.50 22.04
CA THR A 189 -29.34 -10.55 21.14
C THR A 189 -30.86 -10.55 21.04
N GLU A 190 -31.56 -10.50 22.18
CA GLU A 190 -33.02 -10.61 22.15
C GLU A 190 -33.70 -9.34 21.64
N ARG A 191 -33.13 -8.18 21.95
CA ARG A 191 -33.54 -6.91 21.34
C ARG A 191 -33.29 -6.91 19.82
N ASN A 192 -32.11 -7.30 19.36
CA ASN A 192 -31.81 -7.31 17.93
C ASN A 192 -32.68 -8.34 17.18
N LYS A 193 -32.97 -9.50 17.80
CA LYS A 193 -33.84 -10.52 17.21
C LYS A 193 -35.27 -9.99 17.06
N ARG A 194 -35.85 -9.40 18.11
CA ARG A 194 -37.17 -8.75 18.03
C ARG A 194 -37.19 -7.65 16.97
N GLN A 195 -36.15 -6.80 16.95
CA GLN A 195 -36.02 -5.74 15.96
C GLN A 195 -35.87 -6.25 14.51
N LEU A 196 -35.29 -7.43 14.32
CA LEU A 196 -35.21 -8.07 13.00
C LEU A 196 -36.56 -8.66 12.59
N GLU A 197 -37.27 -9.28 13.53
CA GLU A 197 -38.60 -9.87 13.31
C GLU A 197 -39.67 -8.81 13.03
N ASP A 198 -39.63 -7.67 13.72
CA ASP A 198 -40.57 -6.55 13.53
C ASP A 198 -40.12 -5.54 12.45
N GLY A 199 -38.95 -5.75 11.83
CA GLY A 199 -38.38 -4.88 10.80
C GLY A 199 -37.83 -3.53 11.28
N THR A 200 -37.84 -3.25 12.58
CA THR A 200 -37.37 -1.98 13.18
C THR A 200 -35.85 -1.93 13.39
N HIS A 201 -35.13 -3.01 13.08
CA HIS A 201 -33.68 -3.07 13.22
C HIS A 201 -33.02 -1.93 12.46
N ILE A 202 -32.05 -1.24 13.08
CA ILE A 202 -31.38 -0.06 12.52
C ILE A 202 -30.73 -0.31 11.15
N PHE A 203 -30.43 -1.57 10.83
CA PHE A 203 -29.83 -1.99 9.56
C PHE A 203 -30.86 -2.44 8.51
N LEU A 204 -32.13 -2.65 8.88
CA LEU A 204 -33.22 -2.99 7.97
C LEU A 204 -34.13 -1.79 7.71
N ASN A 205 -34.34 -0.94 8.72
CA ASN A 205 -35.12 0.28 8.58
C ASN A 205 -34.43 1.25 7.59
N LYS A 206 -35.00 1.34 6.38
CA LYS A 206 -34.50 2.18 5.30
C LYS A 206 -34.51 3.66 5.71
N GLU A 207 -35.58 4.11 6.34
CA GLU A 207 -35.76 5.50 6.76
C GLU A 207 -34.72 5.93 7.79
N PHE A 208 -34.42 5.06 8.78
CA PHE A 208 -33.37 5.32 9.76
C PHE A 208 -31.99 5.46 9.09
N ARG A 209 -31.66 4.57 8.13
CA ARG A 209 -30.39 4.63 7.40
C ARG A 209 -30.28 5.87 6.53
N ASP A 210 -31.35 6.26 5.84
CA ASP A 210 -31.38 7.44 5.00
C ASP A 210 -31.19 8.71 5.85
N LYS A 211 -31.86 8.80 7.02
CA LYS A 211 -31.68 9.88 7.99
C LYS A 211 -30.27 9.93 8.59
N ASP A 212 -29.67 8.77 8.88
CA ASP A 212 -28.31 8.70 9.44
C ASP A 212 -27.24 9.08 8.41
N LEU A 213 -27.42 8.66 7.15
CA LEU A 213 -26.62 9.08 6.01
C LEU A 213 -26.72 10.59 5.75
N GLU A 214 -27.92 11.15 5.86
CA GLU A 214 -28.15 12.59 5.74
C GLU A 214 -27.43 13.36 6.86
N ARG A 215 -27.54 12.90 8.12
CA ARG A 215 -26.77 13.47 9.24
C ARG A 215 -25.26 13.41 9.00
N PHE A 216 -24.76 12.34 8.40
CA PHE A 216 -23.34 12.19 8.08
C PHE A 216 -22.90 13.13 6.95
N ARG A 217 -23.74 13.31 5.92
CA ARG A 217 -23.48 14.26 4.82
C ARG A 217 -23.49 15.71 5.32
N ASN A 218 -24.41 16.02 6.23
CA ASN A 218 -24.59 17.37 6.76
C ASN A 218 -23.66 17.69 7.94
N GLY A 219 -22.78 16.77 8.34
CA GLY A 219 -21.82 17.02 9.44
C GLY A 219 -22.43 16.95 10.84
N THR A 220 -23.72 16.62 10.98
CA THR A 220 -24.47 16.65 12.25
C THR A 220 -24.44 15.30 12.98
N HIS A 221 -23.89 14.27 12.36
CA HIS A 221 -23.74 12.94 12.94
C HIS A 221 -22.90 12.99 14.24
N ALA A 222 -23.31 12.26 15.28
CA ALA A 222 -22.65 12.28 16.59
C ALA A 222 -21.14 11.99 16.49
N LEU A 223 -20.73 11.02 15.66
CA LEU A 223 -19.31 10.70 15.42
C LEU A 223 -18.49 11.80 14.72
N GLN A 224 -19.14 12.79 14.10
CA GLN A 224 -18.46 13.92 13.46
C GLN A 224 -18.23 15.09 14.42
N ARG A 225 -18.95 15.13 15.55
CA ARG A 225 -18.82 16.18 16.58
C ARG A 225 -17.42 16.17 17.19
N PRO A 226 -16.77 17.35 17.36
CA PRO A 226 -15.43 17.43 17.93
C PRO A 226 -15.32 16.76 19.30
N GLN A 227 -16.31 16.95 20.18
CA GLN A 227 -16.31 16.37 21.54
C GLN A 227 -16.32 14.84 21.50
N THR A 228 -17.11 14.25 20.60
CA THR A 228 -17.19 12.79 20.44
C THR A 228 -15.90 12.22 19.87
N LYS A 229 -15.29 12.89 18.87
CA LYS A 229 -13.98 12.49 18.33
C LYS A 229 -12.90 12.51 19.40
N GLU A 230 -12.90 13.56 20.23
CA GLU A 230 -11.92 13.73 21.30
C GLU A 230 -12.11 12.70 22.42
N ALA A 231 -13.35 12.46 22.86
CA ALA A 231 -13.65 11.39 23.82
C ALA A 231 -13.21 10.00 23.31
N CYS A 232 -13.45 9.70 22.03
CA CYS A 232 -12.96 8.45 21.41
C CYS A 232 -11.43 8.40 21.35
N ARG A 233 -10.75 9.52 21.10
CA ARG A 233 -9.27 9.61 21.11
C ARG A 233 -8.72 9.33 22.50
N VAL A 234 -9.22 10.05 23.51
CA VAL A 234 -8.79 9.91 24.92
C VAL A 234 -9.03 8.50 25.42
N SER A 235 -10.23 7.93 25.21
CA SER A 235 -10.53 6.55 25.60
C SER A 235 -9.59 5.54 24.94
N ARG A 236 -9.21 5.78 23.68
CA ARG A 236 -8.27 4.92 22.96
C ARG A 236 -6.85 5.02 23.50
N GLU A 237 -6.39 6.23 23.82
CA GLU A 237 -5.08 6.46 24.42
C GLU A 237 -4.97 5.86 25.81
N ASP A 238 -6.01 6.00 26.63
CA ASP A 238 -6.12 5.36 27.94
C ASP A 238 -6.08 3.83 27.82
N ALA A 239 -6.82 3.25 26.87
CA ALA A 239 -6.77 1.81 26.60
C ALA A 239 -5.39 1.34 26.14
N LEU A 240 -4.66 2.17 25.36
CA LEU A 240 -3.28 1.88 24.93
C LEU A 240 -2.28 1.94 26.08
N ALA A 241 -2.43 2.93 26.96
CA ALA A 241 -1.58 3.12 28.13
C ALA A 241 -1.76 1.96 29.13
N LYS A 242 -3.01 1.50 29.30
CA LYS A 242 -3.35 0.38 30.18
C LYS A 242 -3.08 -1.00 29.58
N GLY A 243 -2.63 -1.10 28.32
CA GLY A 243 -2.40 -2.38 27.64
C GLY A 243 -3.67 -3.20 27.35
N ILE A 244 -4.86 -2.64 27.64
CA ILE A 244 -6.16 -3.28 27.43
C ILE A 244 -6.70 -3.04 26.02
N HIS A 245 -6.01 -2.24 25.21
CA HIS A 245 -6.41 -2.03 23.83
C HIS A 245 -6.41 -3.37 23.09
N ALA A 246 -7.46 -3.63 22.31
CA ALA A 246 -7.64 -4.88 21.56
C ALA A 246 -6.48 -5.24 20.60
N PHE A 247 -5.57 -4.31 20.30
CA PHE A 247 -4.40 -4.52 19.44
C PHE A 247 -3.10 -4.78 20.22
N GLN A 248 -3.11 -4.64 21.55
CA GLN A 248 -1.99 -4.97 22.43
C GLN A 248 -2.24 -6.29 23.18
N ASN A 249 -3.50 -6.67 23.40
CA ASN A 249 -3.83 -7.94 24.05
C ASN A 249 -3.37 -9.13 23.18
N PRO A 250 -2.39 -9.95 23.63
CA PRO A 250 -1.83 -11.05 22.84
C PRO A 250 -2.86 -12.11 22.44
N VAL A 251 -3.87 -12.34 23.28
CA VAL A 251 -4.96 -13.29 23.02
C VAL A 251 -5.83 -12.78 21.87
N ASN A 252 -6.16 -11.49 21.85
CA ASN A 252 -6.95 -10.89 20.77
C ASN A 252 -6.19 -10.87 19.44
N ILE A 253 -4.88 -10.58 19.48
CA ILE A 253 -4.02 -10.64 18.29
C ILE A 253 -3.99 -12.08 17.75
N THR A 254 -3.72 -13.05 18.62
CA THR A 254 -3.66 -14.49 18.26
C THR A 254 -4.99 -14.97 17.68
N ASN A 255 -6.11 -14.62 18.30
CA ASN A 255 -7.43 -14.99 17.81
C ASN A 255 -7.77 -14.34 16.47
N THR A 256 -7.36 -13.08 16.26
CA THR A 256 -7.54 -12.37 14.99
C THR A 256 -6.73 -13.01 13.87
N ILE A 257 -5.48 -13.41 14.17
CA ILE A 257 -4.61 -14.13 13.23
C ILE A 257 -5.24 -15.49 12.88
N LYS A 258 -5.64 -16.28 13.88
CA LYS A 258 -6.27 -17.60 13.69
C LYS A 258 -7.53 -17.51 12.82
N ARG A 259 -8.44 -16.56 13.10
CA ARG A 259 -9.64 -16.32 12.26
C ARG A 259 -9.29 -15.89 10.85
N THR A 260 -8.25 -15.07 10.68
CA THR A 260 -7.79 -14.64 9.36
C THR A 260 -7.25 -15.80 8.55
N ILE A 261 -6.44 -16.67 9.15
CA ILE A 261 -5.91 -17.89 8.52
C ILE A 261 -7.06 -18.82 8.13
N GLN A 262 -7.97 -19.11 9.07
CA GLN A 262 -9.10 -20.01 8.83
C GLN A 262 -9.99 -19.50 7.68
N ARG A 263 -10.35 -18.21 7.70
CA ARG A 263 -11.12 -17.59 6.62
C ARG A 263 -10.39 -17.66 5.28
N ASN A 264 -9.07 -17.41 5.26
CA ASN A 264 -8.29 -17.49 4.01
C ASN A 264 -8.25 -18.93 3.48
N LYS A 265 -8.17 -19.93 4.36
CA LYS A 265 -8.24 -21.35 4.03
C LYS A 265 -9.60 -21.71 3.41
N GLU A 266 -10.70 -21.29 4.05
CA GLU A 266 -12.05 -21.48 3.51
C GLU A 266 -12.25 -20.76 2.17
N GLU A 267 -11.71 -19.54 2.01
CA GLU A 267 -11.77 -18.83 0.73
C GLU A 267 -11.02 -19.59 -0.37
N LEU A 268 -9.82 -20.13 -0.07
CA LEU A 268 -9.03 -20.97 -0.98
C LEU A 268 -9.76 -22.26 -1.37
N GLU A 269 -10.34 -22.98 -0.41
CA GLU A 269 -11.12 -24.20 -0.65
C GLU A 269 -12.36 -23.93 -1.53
N ASN A 270 -12.92 -22.72 -1.46
CA ASN A 270 -14.04 -22.28 -2.29
C ASN A 270 -13.61 -21.63 -3.62
N GLY A 271 -12.35 -21.78 -4.04
CA GLY A 271 -11.82 -21.22 -5.30
C GLY A 271 -11.72 -19.69 -5.31
N LYS A 272 -11.79 -19.03 -4.15
CA LYS A 272 -11.68 -17.57 -4.01
C LYS A 272 -10.28 -17.21 -3.52
N HIS A 273 -9.57 -16.40 -4.29
CA HIS A 273 -8.25 -15.97 -3.88
C HIS A 273 -8.36 -14.89 -2.78
N PRO A 274 -7.72 -15.05 -1.60
CA PRO A 274 -7.85 -14.15 -0.44
C PRO A 274 -7.53 -12.67 -0.73
N PHE A 275 -6.80 -12.42 -1.83
CA PHE A 275 -6.35 -11.11 -2.24
C PHE A 275 -7.27 -10.38 -3.24
N GLN A 276 -8.45 -10.92 -3.58
CA GLN A 276 -9.42 -10.24 -4.46
C GLN A 276 -10.09 -8.99 -3.82
N ARG A 277 -9.71 -8.57 -2.61
CA ARG A 277 -10.21 -7.37 -1.92
C ARG A 277 -9.37 -6.11 -2.19
N ALA A 278 -9.04 -5.86 -3.46
CA ALA A 278 -8.10 -4.79 -3.86
C ALA A 278 -8.51 -3.38 -3.40
N ASP A 279 -9.81 -3.09 -3.29
CA ASP A 279 -10.32 -1.74 -3.00
C ASP A 279 -10.17 -1.29 -1.55
N PHE A 280 -9.96 -2.21 -0.59
CA PHE A 280 -9.75 -1.84 0.81
C PHE A 280 -8.32 -1.37 1.09
N TYR A 281 -7.34 -1.89 0.33
CA TYR A 281 -5.93 -1.58 0.53
C TYR A 281 -5.53 -0.23 -0.11
N SER A 282 -6.24 0.24 -1.13
CA SER A 282 -5.97 1.51 -1.81
C SER A 282 -6.19 2.73 -0.91
N LYS A 283 -7.32 2.80 -0.18
CA LYS A 283 -7.62 3.92 0.75
C LYS A 283 -6.71 3.94 1.98
N ARG A 284 -6.28 2.77 2.47
CA ARG A 284 -5.33 2.66 3.59
C ARG A 284 -3.91 3.09 3.18
N LYS A 285 -3.54 2.87 1.92
CA LYS A 285 -2.28 3.33 1.33
C LYS A 285 -2.18 4.85 1.30
N GLU A 286 -3.24 5.54 0.90
CA GLU A 286 -3.29 7.02 0.82
C GLU A 286 -3.08 7.69 2.19
N LYS A 287 -3.72 7.15 3.25
CA LYS A 287 -3.52 7.64 4.62
C LYS A 287 -2.11 7.36 5.16
N ASN A 288 -1.51 6.23 4.78
CA ASN A 288 -0.14 5.90 5.14
C ASN A 288 0.88 6.76 4.38
N ASP A 289 0.59 7.10 3.12
CA ASP A 289 1.43 7.97 2.30
C ASP A 289 1.45 9.40 2.83
N LEU A 290 0.31 9.94 3.30
CA LEU A 290 0.25 11.24 3.96
C LEU A 290 1.06 11.27 5.27
N LYS A 291 0.93 10.22 6.10
CA LYS A 291 1.75 10.09 7.32
C LYS A 291 3.24 9.99 7.02
N LEU A 292 3.60 9.28 5.95
CA LEU A 292 4.99 9.15 5.53
C LEU A 292 5.52 10.49 5.01
N LYS A 293 4.74 11.24 4.23
CA LYS A 293 5.08 12.58 3.74
C LYS A 293 5.35 13.55 4.90
N GLN A 294 4.46 13.59 5.89
CA GLN A 294 4.64 14.38 7.11
C GLN A 294 5.91 13.97 7.88
N LYS A 295 6.20 12.66 7.94
CA LYS A 295 7.44 12.16 8.54
C LYS A 295 8.69 12.62 7.77
N TYR A 296 8.64 12.60 6.44
CA TYR A 296 9.72 13.09 5.57
C TYR A 296 9.93 14.60 5.72
N GLU A 297 8.87 15.40 5.70
CA GLU A 297 8.93 16.86 5.90
C GLU A 297 9.58 17.20 7.25
N HIS A 298 9.22 16.46 8.31
CA HIS A 298 9.85 16.62 9.63
C HIS A 298 11.33 16.20 9.65
N MET A 299 11.75 15.27 8.77
CA MET A 299 13.13 14.79 8.67
C MET A 299 14.05 15.68 7.83
N MET A 300 13.52 16.40 6.85
CA MET A 300 14.32 17.13 5.86
C MET A 300 15.31 18.15 6.45
N PRO A 301 14.98 18.90 7.51
CA PRO A 301 15.95 19.79 8.16
C PRO A 301 17.20 19.03 8.63
N TYR A 302 17.04 17.84 9.23
CA TYR A 302 18.16 17.04 9.72
C TYR A 302 19.02 16.48 8.58
N VAL A 303 18.39 16.03 7.49
CA VAL A 303 19.11 15.55 6.30
C VAL A 303 19.93 16.68 5.68
N ASN A 304 19.39 17.88 5.61
CA ASN A 304 20.10 19.05 5.10
C ASN A 304 21.28 19.44 6.00
N THR A 305 21.12 19.39 7.31
CA THR A 305 22.21 19.61 8.28
C THR A 305 23.32 18.58 8.13
N ILE A 306 22.99 17.30 7.97
CA ILE A 306 24.00 16.23 7.75
C ILE A 306 24.74 16.48 6.43
N LYS A 307 24.03 16.82 5.36
CA LYS A 307 24.64 17.17 4.06
C LYS A 307 25.58 18.36 4.18
N GLN A 308 25.20 19.37 4.97
CA GLN A 308 26.03 20.55 5.21
C GLN A 308 27.32 20.18 5.96
N TRP A 309 27.23 19.36 7.01
CA TRP A 309 28.42 18.86 7.72
C TRP A 309 29.35 18.03 6.83
N LEU A 310 28.79 17.19 5.94
CA LEU A 310 29.60 16.48 4.95
C LEU A 310 30.35 17.43 4.01
N LYS A 311 29.71 18.53 3.57
CA LYS A 311 30.37 19.56 2.75
C LYS A 311 31.47 20.31 3.51
N GLU A 312 31.30 20.48 4.82
CA GLU A 312 32.29 21.08 5.71
C GLU A 312 33.45 20.12 6.06
N GLY A 313 33.51 18.94 5.45
CA GLY A 313 34.58 17.97 5.65
C GLY A 313 34.46 17.13 6.91
N TRP A 314 33.28 17.10 7.55
CA TRP A 314 33.07 16.27 8.74
C TRP A 314 33.11 14.79 8.36
N THR A 315 33.85 14.00 9.15
CA THR A 315 33.82 12.55 9.04
C THR A 315 32.47 11.99 9.53
N LEU A 316 32.07 10.84 9.02
CA LEU A 316 30.83 10.17 9.43
C LEU A 316 30.79 9.89 10.95
N ASN A 317 31.94 9.56 11.54
CA ASN A 317 32.07 9.36 12.99
C ASN A 317 31.80 10.66 13.77
N ALA A 318 32.37 11.78 13.34
CA ALA A 318 32.13 13.08 13.97
C ALA A 318 30.66 13.53 13.87
N ILE A 319 30.00 13.24 12.74
CA ILE A 319 28.56 13.48 12.55
C ILE A 319 27.73 12.63 13.52
N CYS A 320 28.05 11.34 13.65
CA CYS A 320 27.37 10.42 14.56
C CYS A 320 27.50 10.86 16.03
N ASP A 321 28.70 11.27 16.47
CA ASP A 321 28.93 11.75 17.83
C ASP A 321 28.16 13.03 18.13
N LYS A 322 28.12 13.96 17.17
CA LYS A 322 27.36 15.21 17.30
C LYS A 322 25.85 14.95 17.39
N ILE A 323 25.31 14.05 16.58
CA ILE A 323 23.90 13.62 16.65
C ILE A 323 23.59 12.98 18.00
N THR A 324 24.52 12.19 18.55
CA THR A 324 24.36 11.51 19.84
C THR A 324 24.29 12.50 21.01
N LYS A 325 25.05 13.60 20.91
CA LYS A 325 25.06 14.68 21.91
C LYS A 325 23.83 15.60 21.81
N MET A 326 23.18 15.67 20.65
CA MET A 326 21.90 16.36 20.49
C MET A 326 20.80 15.60 21.25
N LYS A 327 20.29 16.16 22.35
CA LYS A 327 19.16 15.59 23.14
C LYS A 327 17.81 15.68 22.40
N ILE A 328 17.75 15.26 21.14
CA ILE A 328 16.57 15.36 20.28
C ILE A 328 15.94 13.97 20.18
N SER A 329 14.81 13.77 20.86
CA SER A 329 14.08 12.49 20.98
C SER A 329 13.81 11.77 19.64
N PRO A 330 13.38 12.46 18.56
CA PRO A 330 13.21 11.83 17.24
C PRO A 330 14.47 11.19 16.65
N LEU A 331 15.67 11.71 16.96
CA LEU A 331 16.92 11.26 16.36
C LEU A 331 17.43 9.94 16.94
N LYS A 332 17.02 9.53 18.16
CA LYS A 332 17.47 8.26 18.76
C LYS A 332 17.06 7.02 17.94
N TRP A 333 15.83 6.99 17.43
CA TRP A 333 15.35 5.87 16.59
C TRP A 333 16.06 5.84 15.22
N TYR A 334 16.36 7.01 14.66
CA TYR A 334 17.09 7.13 13.40
C TYR A 334 18.60 6.86 13.56
N HIS A 335 19.17 7.19 14.71
CA HIS A 335 20.57 6.90 15.05
C HIS A 335 20.85 5.39 14.99
N GLN A 336 19.97 4.54 15.53
CA GLN A 336 20.13 3.08 15.41
C GLN A 336 20.09 2.59 13.95
N LYS A 337 19.27 3.21 13.09
CA LYS A 337 19.22 2.85 11.66
C LYS A 337 20.42 3.38 10.87
N LEU A 338 20.83 4.62 11.15
CA LEU A 338 21.99 5.25 10.51
C LEU A 338 23.27 4.50 10.89
N LYS A 339 23.43 4.14 12.17
CA LYS A 339 24.53 3.31 12.66
C LYS A 339 24.61 1.97 11.91
N ARG A 340 23.49 1.23 11.80
CA ARG A 340 23.44 -0.03 11.03
C ARG A 340 23.80 0.14 9.55
N PHE A 341 23.36 1.23 8.93
CA PHE A 341 23.70 1.53 7.54
C PHE A 341 25.20 1.85 7.38
N LEU A 342 25.77 2.63 8.30
CA LEU A 342 27.19 2.94 8.28
C LEU A 342 28.04 1.71 8.57
N ASP A 343 27.69 0.91 9.57
CA ASP A 343 28.36 -0.36 9.87
C ASP A 343 28.38 -1.28 8.62
N SER A 344 27.30 -1.30 7.83
CA SER A 344 27.26 -2.06 6.57
C SER A 344 28.17 -1.51 5.47
N ILE A 345 28.44 -0.20 5.46
CA ILE A 345 29.39 0.42 4.52
C ILE A 345 30.83 0.14 4.97
N THR A 346 31.11 0.21 6.28
CA THR A 346 32.45 -0.05 6.81
C THR A 346 32.88 -1.50 6.59
N MET A 347 31.95 -2.46 6.70
CA MET A 347 32.21 -3.88 6.38
C MET A 347 32.42 -4.17 4.88
N LEU A 348 32.10 -3.23 3.99
CA LEU A 348 32.36 -3.36 2.55
C LEU A 348 33.71 -2.76 2.13
N ASN A 349 34.31 -1.93 2.99
CA ASN A 349 35.58 -1.24 2.74
C ASN A 349 36.75 -1.84 3.56
N ALA A 350 36.49 -2.84 4.39
CA ALA A 350 37.46 -3.68 5.07
C ALA A 350 37.45 -5.07 4.43
#